data_AF-A0AAW2JEM0-F1
#
_entry.id   AF-A0AAW2JEM0-F1
#
_cell.length_a   1.000
_cell.length_b   1.000
_cell.length_c   1.000
_cell.angle_alpha   90.00
_cell.angle_beta   90.00
_cell.angle_gamma   90.00
#
_symmetry.space_group_name_H-M   'P 1'
#
loop_
_entity.id
_entity.type
_entity.pdbx_description
1 polymer ?
#
loop_
_entity_poly.entity_id
_entity_poly.type
_entity_poly.pdbx_seq_one_letter_code
_entity_poly.pdbx_strand_id
1 'polypeptide(L)'
;MCLIPVFTYAEEGEEDDEIKELFKGGRKRRKTEKCAAEIALLVENVMAELEVAAEEDAELNRHGKPAINKLKKLSLLTAVLSKKQLQQEFLDHGVLTLLKNWLEPLPDGSLPNINIRAAVFKILNDLPIDLEQYDRREQLKKSGLGKVIMFFSKFDEETTANRKLAKELVDKWNRPIFNKSTRFEDMKNFEDERIFRRPPSKKAVGKGTTMASRDDDLDLAGFSQGSKSGQSSSRQHASRPEAMSMDFVVRPQSKVDPDEVRARAKQMVQDQRRAKSQVSCFMPADEQKVAATESTKRKQLQATKLSVEGRGMDADLSHEDTDVLPFKG
;
A
#
# COMPACT_ATOMS: atom_id res chain seq x y z
N MET A 1 -50.60 -0.01 29.52
CA MET A 1 -49.51 0.77 30.13
C MET A 1 -48.21 0.35 29.45
N CYS A 2 -47.76 1.11 28.45
CA CYS A 2 -46.44 0.92 27.84
C CYS A 2 -45.52 1.98 28.41
N LEU A 3 -44.54 1.55 29.22
CA LEU A 3 -43.44 2.38 29.68
C LEU A 3 -42.39 2.42 28.56
N ILE A 4 -42.26 3.57 27.91
CA ILE A 4 -41.15 3.88 27.01
C ILE A 4 -39.98 4.33 27.90
N PRO A 5 -38.79 3.70 27.84
CA PRO A 5 -37.64 4.20 28.56
C PRO A 5 -37.09 5.43 27.83
N VAL A 6 -37.00 6.53 28.57
CA VAL A 6 -36.40 7.79 28.14
C VAL A 6 -34.88 7.58 28.14
N PHE A 7 -34.27 7.52 26.96
CA PHE A 7 -32.81 7.55 26.82
C PHE A 7 -32.32 8.98 27.10
N THR A 8 -31.49 9.12 28.12
CA THR A 8 -30.79 10.37 28.46
C THR A 8 -29.57 10.53 27.55
N TYR A 9 -29.67 11.42 26.57
CA TYR A 9 -28.58 11.81 25.66
C TYR A 9 -27.79 13.00 26.24
N ALA A 10 -27.04 12.81 27.33
CA ALA A 10 -26.36 13.92 28.01
C ALA A 10 -24.84 13.72 28.24
N GLU A 11 -24.24 12.61 27.85
CA GLU A 11 -22.85 12.27 28.23
C GLU A 11 -21.81 12.51 27.10
N GLU A 12 -22.23 12.70 25.84
CA GLU A 12 -21.31 12.85 24.70
C GLU A 12 -20.57 14.20 24.64
N GLY A 13 -21.06 15.23 25.36
CA GLY A 13 -20.47 16.58 25.34
C GLY A 13 -19.23 16.73 26.24
N GLU A 14 -19.16 15.98 27.35
CA GLU A 14 -18.11 16.13 28.35
C GLU A 14 -16.79 15.48 27.91
N GLU A 15 -16.85 14.30 27.27
CA GLU A 15 -15.65 13.58 26.79
C GLU A 15 -14.92 14.36 25.68
N ASP A 16 -15.67 14.97 24.77
CA ASP A 16 -15.13 15.81 23.69
C ASP A 16 -14.49 17.10 24.21
N ASP A 17 -15.02 17.64 25.32
CA ASP A 17 -14.49 18.81 25.98
C ASP A 17 -13.26 18.49 26.84
N GLU A 18 -13.18 17.29 27.43
CA GLU A 18 -11.97 16.77 28.10
C GLU A 18 -10.81 16.56 27.11
N ILE A 19 -11.08 15.95 25.95
CA ILE A 19 -10.09 15.82 24.87
C ILE A 19 -9.66 17.22 24.39
N LYS A 20 -10.62 18.15 24.24
CA LYS A 20 -10.28 19.54 23.90
C LYS A 20 -9.50 20.22 25.01
N GLU A 21 -9.76 19.98 26.29
CA GLU A 21 -9.04 20.57 27.44
C GLU A 21 -7.59 20.08 27.49
N LEU A 22 -7.35 18.77 27.28
CA LEU A 22 -6.02 18.18 27.10
C LEU A 22 -5.20 18.87 25.99
N PHE A 23 -5.88 19.45 24.99
CA PHE A 23 -5.26 20.08 23.82
C PHE A 23 -5.47 21.59 23.65
N LYS A 24 -6.33 22.25 24.44
CA LYS A 24 -6.60 23.70 24.45
C LYS A 24 -5.71 24.39 25.48
N GLY A 25 -4.40 24.24 25.30
CA GLY A 25 -3.45 25.21 25.83
C GLY A 25 -3.57 26.52 25.07
N GLY A 26 -4.44 27.44 25.50
CA GLY A 26 -4.49 28.75 24.84
C GLY A 26 -5.46 29.78 25.36
N ARG A 27 -5.04 30.57 26.36
CA ARG A 27 -5.09 32.04 26.25
C ARG A 27 -4.11 32.74 27.19
N LYS A 28 -3.09 33.33 26.57
CA LYS A 28 -2.22 34.42 27.08
C LYS A 28 -1.28 34.07 28.25
N ARG A 29 -0.33 33.17 28.02
CA ARG A 29 1.03 33.28 28.56
C ARG A 29 1.98 32.59 27.59
N ARG A 30 3.22 33.09 27.54
CA ARG A 30 4.24 32.88 26.51
C ARG A 30 4.29 31.42 26.01
N LYS A 31 4.58 31.26 24.72
CA LYS A 31 4.94 30.01 24.04
C LYS A 31 6.03 29.27 24.84
N THR A 32 5.61 28.51 25.85
CA THR A 32 6.43 27.47 26.46
C THR A 32 6.17 26.26 25.59
N GLU A 33 7.11 25.95 24.71
CA GLU A 33 7.18 24.64 24.09
C GLU A 33 7.10 23.63 25.24
N LYS A 34 6.05 22.79 25.26
CA LYS A 34 5.94 21.72 26.26
C LYS A 34 7.27 20.99 26.28
N CYS A 35 7.86 20.84 27.46
CA CYS A 35 9.15 20.17 27.57
C CYS A 35 9.00 18.73 27.05
N ALA A 36 10.05 18.15 26.48
CA ALA A 36 10.02 16.77 25.97
C ALA A 36 9.48 15.79 27.03
N ALA A 37 9.82 15.99 28.30
CA ALA A 37 9.29 15.20 29.41
C ALA A 37 7.77 15.34 29.62
N GLU A 38 7.21 16.54 29.40
CA GLU A 38 5.76 16.77 29.50
C GLU A 38 5.02 16.09 28.34
N ILE A 39 5.62 16.05 27.15
CA ILE A 39 5.07 15.34 25.99
C ILE A 39 5.09 13.83 26.23
N ALA A 40 6.20 13.29 26.74
CA ALA A 40 6.31 11.87 27.08
C ALA A 40 5.25 11.45 28.11
N LEU A 41 5.08 12.23 29.19
CA LEU A 41 4.04 11.96 30.21
C LEU A 41 2.62 12.03 29.63
N LEU A 42 2.35 12.99 28.74
CA LEU A 42 1.06 13.07 28.06
C LEU A 42 0.80 11.83 27.20
N VAL A 43 1.80 11.39 26.44
CA VAL A 43 1.69 10.20 25.57
C VAL A 43 1.50 8.96 26.41
N GLU A 44 2.25 8.79 27.50
CA GLU A 44 2.12 7.68 28.43
C GLU A 44 0.71 7.61 29.05
N ASN A 45 0.17 8.76 29.51
CA ASN A 45 -1.19 8.82 30.05
C ASN A 45 -2.25 8.42 29.01
N VAL A 46 -2.12 8.91 27.78
CA VAL A 46 -3.04 8.57 26.68
C VAL A 46 -2.91 7.10 26.28
N MET A 47 -1.70 6.54 26.26
CA MET A 47 -1.46 5.13 26.01
C MET A 47 -2.17 4.27 27.07
N ALA A 48 -1.98 4.59 28.36
CA ALA A 48 -2.62 3.88 29.45
C ALA A 48 -4.15 3.93 29.37
N GLU A 49 -4.74 5.10 29.09
CA GLU A 49 -6.18 5.26 28.93
C GLU A 49 -6.74 4.38 27.79
N LEU A 50 -6.03 4.32 26.66
CA LEU A 50 -6.44 3.51 25.51
C LEU A 50 -6.23 1.99 25.72
N GLU A 51 -5.24 1.61 26.53
CA GLU A 51 -5.03 0.22 26.96
C GLU A 51 -6.15 -0.24 27.89
N VAL A 52 -6.47 0.56 28.90
CA VAL A 52 -7.58 0.30 29.83
C VAL A 52 -8.89 0.11 29.06
N ALA A 53 -9.19 0.99 28.11
CA ALA A 53 -10.40 0.86 27.29
C ALA A 53 -10.46 -0.48 26.51
N ALA A 54 -9.31 -1.00 26.04
CA ALA A 54 -9.27 -2.28 25.35
C ALA A 54 -9.42 -3.48 26.30
N GLU A 55 -8.83 -3.39 27.50
CA GLU A 55 -8.94 -4.43 28.54
C GLU A 55 -10.35 -4.52 29.12
N GLU A 56 -10.97 -3.37 29.40
CA GLU A 56 -12.35 -3.30 29.89
C GLU A 56 -13.33 -3.87 28.87
N ASP A 57 -13.17 -3.54 27.59
CA ASP A 57 -14.02 -4.11 26.53
C ASP A 57 -13.85 -5.65 26.44
N ALA A 58 -12.63 -6.16 26.60
CA ALA A 58 -12.40 -7.60 26.65
C ALA A 58 -13.06 -8.24 27.89
N GLU A 59 -13.03 -7.57 29.04
CA GLU A 59 -13.64 -8.04 30.27
C GLU A 59 -15.18 -8.00 30.21
N LEU A 60 -15.76 -6.92 29.70
CA LEU A 60 -17.19 -6.80 29.46
C LEU A 60 -17.67 -7.90 28.51
N ASN A 61 -16.91 -8.17 27.44
CA ASN A 61 -17.21 -9.25 26.52
C ASN A 61 -17.14 -10.64 27.18
N ARG A 62 -16.14 -10.91 28.04
CA ARG A 62 -16.07 -12.15 28.84
C ARG A 62 -17.31 -12.36 29.71
N HIS A 63 -17.89 -11.27 30.21
CA HIS A 63 -19.12 -11.28 31.00
C HIS A 63 -20.41 -11.21 30.16
N GLY A 64 -20.32 -11.20 28.83
CA GLY A 64 -21.48 -11.07 27.94
C GLY A 64 -22.16 -9.70 28.01
N LYS A 65 -21.47 -8.67 28.49
CA LYS A 65 -21.96 -7.29 28.57
C LYS A 65 -21.52 -6.50 27.32
N PRO A 66 -22.30 -5.48 26.90
CA PRO A 66 -21.90 -4.61 25.81
C PRO A 66 -20.58 -3.90 26.09
N ALA A 67 -19.63 -4.04 25.16
CA ALA A 67 -18.30 -3.42 25.19
C ALA A 67 -18.29 -2.20 24.26
N ILE A 68 -18.28 -1.00 24.82
CA ILE A 68 -18.38 0.27 24.08
C ILE A 68 -17.20 1.22 24.34
N ASN A 69 -16.26 0.85 25.21
CA ASN A 69 -15.22 1.76 25.69
C ASN A 69 -14.21 2.09 24.58
N LYS A 70 -13.84 1.12 23.74
CA LYS A 70 -13.02 1.41 22.54
C LYS A 70 -13.75 2.32 21.54
N LEU A 71 -15.08 2.22 21.44
CA LEU A 71 -15.86 3.11 20.55
C LEU A 71 -15.86 4.54 21.08
N LYS A 72 -16.06 4.73 22.38
CA LYS A 72 -15.99 6.05 23.03
C LYS A 72 -14.61 6.70 22.85
N LYS A 73 -13.54 5.94 23.09
CA LYS A 73 -12.16 6.44 22.98
C LYS A 73 -11.61 6.49 21.55
N LEU A 74 -12.40 6.12 20.53
CA LEU A 74 -11.97 6.12 19.14
C LEU A 74 -11.66 7.53 18.61
N SER A 75 -12.42 8.54 19.07
CA SER A 75 -12.21 9.95 18.75
C SER A 75 -10.86 10.43 19.27
N LEU A 76 -10.55 10.14 20.55
CA LEU A 76 -9.27 10.40 21.18
C LEU A 76 -8.13 9.74 20.40
N LEU A 77 -8.21 8.42 20.16
CA LEU A 77 -7.20 7.66 19.43
C LEU A 77 -6.85 8.30 18.07
N THR A 78 -7.89 8.67 17.31
CA THR A 78 -7.72 9.26 15.98
C THR A 78 -7.13 10.67 16.09
N ALA A 79 -7.62 11.48 17.04
CA ALA A 79 -7.17 12.85 17.23
C ALA A 79 -5.70 12.92 17.64
N VAL A 80 -5.23 12.05 18.53
CA VAL A 80 -3.84 12.06 19.01
C VAL A 80 -2.88 11.51 17.96
N LEU A 81 -3.22 10.41 17.28
CA LEU A 81 -2.35 9.79 16.28
C LEU A 81 -2.32 10.51 14.94
N SER A 82 -3.28 11.39 14.66
CA SER A 82 -3.24 12.29 13.50
C SER A 82 -2.15 13.38 13.61
N LYS A 83 -1.70 13.69 14.83
CA LYS A 83 -0.72 14.75 15.08
C LYS A 83 0.69 14.26 14.81
N LYS A 84 1.26 14.61 13.64
CA LYS A 84 2.61 14.20 13.20
C LYS A 84 3.70 14.42 14.25
N GLN A 85 3.65 15.51 15.00
CA GLN A 85 4.62 15.84 16.06
C GLN A 85 4.61 14.87 17.25
N LEU A 86 3.51 14.13 17.46
CA LEU A 86 3.38 13.14 18.53
C LEU A 86 3.63 11.70 18.06
N GLN A 87 3.54 11.43 16.75
CA GLN A 87 3.60 10.08 16.20
C GLN A 87 4.89 9.33 16.56
N GLN A 88 6.02 10.04 16.55
CA GLN A 88 7.31 9.47 16.93
C GLN A 88 7.30 9.00 18.39
N GLU A 89 6.81 9.85 19.30
CA GLU A 89 6.70 9.53 20.72
C GLU A 89 5.77 8.31 20.93
N PHE A 90 4.59 8.29 20.28
CA PHE A 90 3.69 7.14 20.35
C PHE A 90 4.35 5.83 19.86
N LEU A 91 5.16 5.88 18.81
CA LEU A 91 5.91 4.71 18.34
C LEU A 91 6.95 4.25 19.36
N ASP A 92 7.61 5.18 20.03
CA ASP A 92 8.62 4.89 21.04
C ASP A 92 7.99 4.28 22.32
N HIS A 93 6.75 4.66 22.63
CA HIS A 93 5.93 4.08 23.71
C HIS A 93 5.12 2.83 23.31
N GLY A 94 5.33 2.27 22.12
CA GLY A 94 4.77 0.96 21.79
C GLY A 94 3.32 0.96 21.28
N VAL A 95 2.84 2.07 20.69
CA VAL A 95 1.50 2.18 20.08
C VAL A 95 1.14 1.02 19.13
N LEU A 96 2.12 0.37 18.51
CA LEU A 96 1.86 -0.78 17.61
C LEU A 96 1.25 -1.98 18.36
N THR A 97 1.64 -2.20 19.62
CA THR A 97 1.07 -3.25 20.47
C THR A 97 -0.36 -2.88 20.87
N LEU A 98 -0.60 -1.62 21.24
CA LEU A 98 -1.93 -1.10 21.53
C LEU A 98 -2.87 -1.28 20.32
N LEU A 99 -2.45 -0.86 19.11
CA LEU A 99 -3.24 -1.01 17.90
C LEU A 99 -3.48 -2.48 17.53
N LYS A 100 -2.53 -3.37 17.85
CA LYS A 100 -2.73 -4.82 17.72
C LYS A 100 -3.86 -5.28 18.64
N ASN A 101 -3.86 -4.87 19.91
CA ASN A 101 -4.89 -5.27 20.88
C ASN A 101 -6.28 -4.70 20.52
N TRP A 102 -6.33 -3.51 19.90
CA TRP A 102 -7.58 -2.92 19.42
C TRP A 102 -8.20 -3.69 18.24
N LEU A 103 -7.36 -4.36 17.43
CA LEU A 103 -7.78 -5.14 16.27
C LEU A 103 -7.95 -6.64 16.53
N GLU A 104 -7.40 -7.15 17.63
CA GLU A 104 -7.49 -8.57 17.97
C GLU A 104 -8.96 -8.98 18.20
N PRO A 105 -9.36 -10.19 17.78
CA PRO A 105 -10.68 -10.72 18.10
C PRO A 105 -10.93 -10.68 19.61
N LEU A 106 -12.17 -10.38 19.99
CA LEU A 106 -12.60 -10.40 21.38
C LEU A 106 -12.58 -11.84 21.94
N PRO A 107 -12.66 -12.03 23.27
CA PRO A 107 -12.65 -13.34 23.89
C PRO A 107 -13.72 -14.32 23.39
N ASP A 108 -14.85 -13.82 22.89
CA ASP A 108 -15.90 -14.60 22.21
C ASP A 108 -15.58 -14.98 20.75
N GLY A 109 -14.44 -14.53 20.22
CA GLY A 109 -14.01 -14.71 18.83
C GLY A 109 -14.58 -13.67 17.86
N SER A 110 -15.45 -12.78 18.31
CA SER A 110 -16.01 -11.72 17.47
C SER A 110 -14.94 -10.68 17.12
N LEU A 111 -15.07 -10.07 15.95
CA LEU A 111 -14.15 -9.02 15.54
C LEU A 111 -14.57 -7.67 16.13
N PRO A 112 -13.60 -6.78 16.44
CA PRO A 112 -13.92 -5.43 16.87
C PRO A 112 -14.77 -4.70 15.82
N ASN A 113 -15.53 -3.70 16.30
CA ASN A 113 -16.45 -2.93 15.47
C ASN A 113 -15.78 -2.41 14.19
N ILE A 114 -16.51 -2.47 13.09
CA ILE A 114 -16.06 -2.05 11.75
C ILE A 114 -15.46 -0.64 11.71
N ASN A 115 -15.99 0.30 12.52
CA ASN A 115 -15.50 1.67 12.61
C ASN A 115 -14.12 1.73 13.28
N ILE A 116 -13.91 0.94 14.33
CA ILE A 116 -12.60 0.77 14.96
C ILE A 116 -11.60 0.23 13.94
N ARG A 117 -11.97 -0.85 13.23
CA ARG A 117 -11.09 -1.45 12.21
C ARG A 117 -10.71 -0.46 11.13
N ALA A 118 -11.68 0.25 10.57
CA ALA A 118 -11.46 1.24 9.53
C ALA A 118 -10.56 2.40 10.00
N ALA A 119 -10.77 2.91 11.22
CA ALA A 119 -9.94 3.97 11.79
C ALA A 119 -8.51 3.50 12.04
N VAL A 120 -8.32 2.32 12.64
CA VAL A 120 -6.98 1.78 12.91
C VAL A 120 -6.21 1.52 11.60
N PHE A 121 -6.84 0.97 10.55
CA PHE A 121 -6.16 0.79 9.27
C PHE A 121 -5.71 2.12 8.64
N LYS A 122 -6.51 3.18 8.75
CA LYS A 122 -6.14 4.52 8.29
C LYS A 122 -4.96 5.08 9.09
N ILE A 123 -5.02 5.00 10.41
CA ILE A 123 -3.93 5.42 11.31
C ILE A 123 -2.63 4.69 10.95
N LEU A 124 -2.67 3.37 10.78
CA LEU A 124 -1.50 2.56 10.42
C LEU A 124 -0.92 2.92 9.05
N ASN A 125 -1.77 3.30 8.10
CA ASN A 125 -1.32 3.75 6.79
C ASN A 125 -0.55 5.07 6.87
N ASP A 126 -1.02 5.98 7.74
CA ASP A 126 -0.51 7.34 7.87
C ASP A 126 0.70 7.44 8.82
N LEU A 127 0.90 6.46 9.71
CA LEU A 127 2.05 6.42 10.60
C LEU A 127 3.37 6.24 9.83
N PRO A 128 4.43 7.00 10.19
CA PRO A 128 5.75 6.93 9.55
C PRO A 128 6.54 5.71 10.05
N ILE A 129 6.10 4.50 9.71
CA ILE A 129 6.80 3.25 10.04
C ILE A 129 7.81 2.96 8.93
N ASP A 130 9.03 3.45 9.11
CA ASP A 130 10.16 3.16 8.21
C ASP A 130 10.79 1.81 8.59
N LEU A 131 10.56 0.79 7.77
CA LEU A 131 11.11 -0.56 8.01
C LEU A 131 12.52 -0.75 7.48
N GLU A 132 13.13 0.23 6.81
CA GLU A 132 14.57 0.20 6.55
C GLU A 132 15.36 0.30 7.86
N GLN A 133 14.81 1.03 8.84
CA GLN A 133 15.35 1.10 10.19
C GLN A 133 15.14 -0.22 10.94
N TYR A 134 16.22 -0.74 11.52
CA TYR A 134 16.22 -2.00 12.25
C TYR A 134 15.27 -1.97 13.47
N ASP A 135 15.32 -0.90 14.27
CA ASP A 135 14.53 -0.78 15.50
C ASP A 135 13.03 -0.78 15.22
N ARG A 136 12.58 -0.05 14.19
CA ARG A 136 11.17 -0.02 13.76
C ARG A 136 10.70 -1.38 13.25
N ARG A 137 11.55 -2.07 12.48
CA ARG A 137 11.27 -3.43 12.02
C ARG A 137 11.13 -4.40 13.19
N GLU A 138 12.00 -4.29 14.19
CA GLU A 138 11.95 -5.13 15.39
C GLU A 138 10.71 -4.84 16.24
N GLN A 139 10.32 -3.58 16.41
CA GLN A 139 9.08 -3.18 17.11
C GLN A 139 7.83 -3.74 16.42
N LEU A 140 7.74 -3.65 15.09
CA LEU A 140 6.63 -4.24 14.33
C LEU A 140 6.58 -5.76 14.49
N LYS A 141 7.75 -6.42 14.53
CA LYS A 141 7.85 -7.87 14.75
C LYS A 141 7.43 -8.26 16.17
N LYS A 142 7.90 -7.51 17.19
CA LYS A 142 7.61 -7.75 18.61
C LYS A 142 6.13 -7.54 18.95
N SER A 143 5.51 -6.47 18.44
CA SER A 143 4.09 -6.18 18.66
C SER A 143 3.16 -7.25 18.06
N GLY A 144 3.63 -8.02 17.06
CA GLY A 144 2.82 -9.04 16.39
C GLY A 144 1.72 -8.48 15.48
N LEU A 145 1.64 -7.14 15.34
CA LEU A 145 0.63 -6.44 14.56
C LEU A 145 0.56 -6.94 13.11
N GLY A 146 1.72 -7.20 12.48
CA GLY A 146 1.78 -7.70 11.10
C GLY A 146 0.99 -8.98 10.87
N LYS A 147 0.88 -9.87 11.88
CA LYS A 147 0.06 -11.09 11.78
C LYS A 147 -1.43 -10.78 11.76
N VAL A 148 -1.87 -9.83 12.59
CA VAL A 148 -3.27 -9.39 12.66
C VAL A 148 -3.67 -8.70 11.36
N ILE A 149 -2.84 -7.82 10.81
CA ILE A 149 -3.13 -7.19 9.51
C ILE A 149 -3.16 -8.23 8.38
N MET A 150 -2.26 -9.21 8.41
CA MET A 150 -2.27 -10.33 7.45
C MET A 150 -3.58 -11.13 7.53
N PHE A 151 -4.12 -11.37 8.73
CA PHE A 151 -5.42 -12.01 8.93
C PHE A 151 -6.53 -11.19 8.26
N PHE A 152 -6.65 -9.89 8.54
CA PHE A 152 -7.67 -9.02 7.93
C PHE A 152 -7.53 -8.90 6.40
N SER A 153 -6.31 -8.99 5.86
CA SER A 153 -6.10 -8.94 4.40
C SER A 153 -6.71 -10.14 3.65
N LYS A 154 -6.95 -11.25 4.36
CA LYS A 154 -7.51 -12.51 3.87
C LYS A 154 -8.91 -12.80 4.39
N PHE A 155 -9.44 -11.95 5.29
CA PHE A 155 -10.76 -12.15 5.87
C PHE A 155 -11.86 -11.77 4.88
N ASP A 156 -12.75 -12.72 4.59
CA ASP A 156 -13.76 -12.58 3.53
C ASP A 156 -14.89 -11.63 3.95
N GLU A 157 -15.32 -11.67 5.21
CA GLU A 157 -16.39 -10.82 5.76
C GLU A 157 -15.92 -9.40 6.16
N GLU A 158 -14.73 -8.99 5.72
CA GLU A 158 -14.29 -7.59 5.83
C GLU A 158 -14.87 -6.72 4.71
N THR A 159 -14.98 -5.42 4.93
CA THR A 159 -15.31 -4.48 3.85
C THR A 159 -14.21 -4.45 2.78
N THR A 160 -14.62 -4.22 1.52
CA THR A 160 -13.67 -4.12 0.40
C THR A 160 -12.65 -3.00 0.60
N ALA A 161 -13.04 -1.87 1.20
CA ALA A 161 -12.14 -0.76 1.50
C ALA A 161 -11.08 -1.15 2.55
N ASN A 162 -11.49 -1.75 3.67
CA ASN A 162 -10.57 -2.17 4.73
C ASN A 162 -9.64 -3.29 4.26
N ARG A 163 -10.16 -4.28 3.53
CA ARG A 163 -9.35 -5.37 2.97
C ARG A 163 -8.29 -4.85 2.00
N LYS A 164 -8.61 -3.83 1.19
CA LYS A 164 -7.64 -3.17 0.32
C LYS A 164 -6.54 -2.49 1.14
N LEU A 165 -6.88 -1.70 2.15
CA LEU A 165 -5.91 -1.05 3.03
C LEU A 165 -5.03 -2.08 3.76
N ALA A 166 -5.61 -3.16 4.28
CA ALA A 166 -4.86 -4.22 4.95
C ALA A 166 -3.86 -4.90 4.00
N LYS A 167 -4.25 -5.17 2.74
CA LYS A 167 -3.33 -5.69 1.70
C LYS A 167 -2.20 -4.71 1.40
N GLU A 168 -2.52 -3.42 1.25
CA GLU A 168 -1.52 -2.37 1.02
C GLU A 168 -0.53 -2.26 2.17
N LEU A 169 -0.99 -2.34 3.43
CA LEU A 169 -0.14 -2.38 4.62
C LEU A 169 0.77 -3.62 4.65
N VAL A 170 0.21 -4.80 4.37
CA VAL A 170 0.98 -6.05 4.28
C VAL A 170 2.08 -5.94 3.23
N ASP A 171 1.75 -5.43 2.04
CA ASP A 171 2.72 -5.24 0.98
C ASP A 171 3.78 -4.20 1.36
N LYS A 172 3.36 -3.04 1.88
CA LYS A 172 4.25 -1.97 2.37
C LYS A 172 5.25 -2.52 3.38
N TRP A 173 4.79 -3.36 4.31
CA TRP A 173 5.64 -3.88 5.37
C TRP A 173 6.51 -5.07 4.99
N ASN A 174 6.04 -5.93 4.09
CA ASN A 174 6.80 -7.08 3.61
C ASN A 174 7.91 -6.67 2.63
N ARG A 175 7.75 -5.57 1.88
CA ARG A 175 8.70 -5.18 0.82
C ARG A 175 10.15 -5.02 1.31
N PRO A 176 10.45 -4.27 2.38
CA PRO A 176 11.83 -4.10 2.87
C PRO A 176 12.39 -5.35 3.55
N ILE A 177 11.51 -6.27 3.98
CA ILE A 177 11.92 -7.54 4.59
C ILE A 177 12.35 -8.55 3.51
N PHE A 178 11.71 -8.52 2.34
CA PHE A 178 11.98 -9.46 1.23
C PHE A 178 12.74 -8.85 0.05
N ASN A 179 13.25 -7.62 0.15
CA ASN A 179 13.89 -6.87 -0.95
C ASN A 179 13.05 -6.84 -2.25
N LYS A 180 11.72 -6.78 -2.12
CA LYS A 180 10.80 -6.73 -3.28
C LYS A 180 10.58 -5.28 -3.69
N SER A 181 11.38 -4.79 -4.64
CA SER A 181 11.28 -3.41 -5.14
C SER A 181 9.97 -3.16 -5.90
N THR A 182 9.45 -1.93 -5.81
CA THR A 182 8.37 -1.40 -6.67
C THR A 182 8.89 -0.84 -8.00
N ARG A 183 10.20 -0.70 -8.17
CA ARG A 183 10.77 -0.17 -9.42
C ARG A 183 10.67 -1.22 -10.51
N PHE A 184 10.15 -0.80 -11.67
CA PHE A 184 10.04 -1.65 -12.85
C PHE A 184 11.39 -2.30 -13.25
N GLU A 185 12.50 -1.55 -13.09
CA GLU A 185 13.87 -2.04 -13.33
C GLU A 185 14.22 -3.23 -12.43
N ASP A 186 13.92 -3.17 -11.14
CA ASP A 186 14.27 -4.22 -10.19
C ASP A 186 13.36 -5.46 -10.33
N MET A 187 12.10 -5.25 -10.76
CA MET A 187 11.19 -6.34 -11.13
C MET A 187 11.72 -7.17 -12.31
N LYS A 188 12.35 -6.52 -13.30
CA LYS A 188 12.99 -7.19 -14.45
C LYS A 188 14.13 -8.10 -14.01
N ASN A 189 14.99 -7.61 -13.11
CA ASN A 189 16.15 -8.36 -12.62
C ASN A 189 15.75 -9.61 -11.80
N PHE A 190 14.71 -9.51 -10.98
CA PHE A 190 14.23 -10.64 -10.15
C PHE A 190 13.53 -11.74 -10.98
N GLU A 191 12.95 -11.38 -12.12
CA GLU A 191 12.35 -12.32 -13.07
C GLU A 191 13.45 -13.06 -13.87
N ASP A 192 14.46 -12.33 -14.35
CA ASP A 192 15.65 -12.90 -15.02
C ASP A 192 16.42 -13.87 -14.10
N GLU A 193 16.57 -13.56 -12.81
CA GLU A 193 17.24 -14.46 -11.84
C GLU A 193 16.45 -15.76 -11.59
N ARG A 194 15.11 -15.69 -11.58
CA ARG A 194 14.25 -16.87 -11.41
C ARG A 194 14.18 -17.74 -12.66
N ILE A 195 14.33 -17.16 -13.84
CA ILE A 195 14.45 -17.88 -15.11
C ILE A 195 15.80 -18.62 -15.17
N PHE A 196 16.88 -17.99 -14.67
CA PHE A 196 18.22 -18.59 -14.66
C PHE A 196 18.36 -19.77 -13.67
N ARG A 197 17.63 -19.75 -12.55
CA ARG A 197 17.68 -20.81 -11.51
C ARG A 197 16.70 -21.98 -11.74
N ARG A 198 15.83 -21.93 -12.76
CA ARG A 198 14.96 -23.06 -13.10
C ARG A 198 15.78 -24.10 -13.89
N PRO A 199 15.92 -25.35 -13.41
CA PRO A 199 16.41 -26.43 -14.26
C PRO A 199 15.46 -26.60 -15.46
N PRO A 200 15.95 -26.85 -16.68
CA PRO A 200 15.08 -27.12 -17.82
C PRO A 200 14.23 -28.35 -17.47
N SER A 201 12.93 -28.14 -17.30
CA SER A 201 11.98 -29.23 -17.07
C SER A 201 12.11 -30.20 -18.25
N LYS A 202 12.68 -31.38 -18.00
CA LYS A 202 12.66 -32.50 -18.94
C LYS A 202 11.19 -32.75 -19.28
N LYS A 203 10.85 -32.62 -20.56
CA LYS A 203 9.52 -32.89 -21.09
C LYS A 203 9.10 -34.30 -20.67
N ALA A 204 8.17 -34.41 -19.72
CA ALA A 204 7.50 -35.65 -19.42
C ALA A 204 6.57 -35.95 -20.59
N VAL A 205 6.97 -36.91 -21.43
CA VAL A 205 6.09 -37.52 -22.43
C VAL A 205 4.94 -38.18 -21.66
N GLY A 206 3.71 -37.75 -21.97
CA GLY A 206 2.51 -38.19 -21.28
C GLY A 206 2.26 -39.70 -21.44
N LYS A 207 1.87 -40.32 -20.33
CA LYS A 207 1.01 -41.50 -20.32
C LYS A 207 -0.18 -41.13 -19.45
N GLY A 208 -1.30 -40.80 -20.09
CA GLY A 208 -2.54 -40.48 -19.40
C GLY A 208 -3.06 -41.72 -18.68
N THR A 209 -3.00 -41.72 -17.36
CA THR A 209 -3.83 -42.57 -16.50
C THR A 209 -5.06 -41.75 -16.12
N THR A 210 -6.16 -42.08 -16.77
CA THR A 210 -7.52 -41.67 -16.45
C THR A 210 -7.84 -42.05 -15.00
N MET A 211 -7.96 -41.05 -14.12
CA MET A 211 -8.52 -41.25 -12.77
C MET A 211 -10.02 -41.40 -12.91
N ALA A 212 -10.50 -42.62 -12.66
CA ALA A 212 -11.91 -42.98 -12.65
C ALA A 212 -12.66 -42.22 -11.55
N SER A 213 -13.82 -41.69 -11.90
CA SER A 213 -14.80 -41.15 -10.96
C SER A 213 -16.14 -41.86 -11.18
N ARG A 214 -16.51 -42.66 -10.17
CA ARG A 214 -17.87 -42.90 -9.63
C ARG A 214 -18.90 -43.67 -10.46
N ASP A 215 -19.26 -44.83 -9.87
CA ASP A 215 -20.56 -45.47 -9.63
C ASP A 215 -21.77 -45.32 -10.58
N ASP A 216 -22.58 -46.39 -10.54
CA ASP A 216 -23.97 -46.61 -10.97
C ASP A 216 -24.25 -47.29 -12.35
N ASP A 217 -24.36 -48.63 -12.25
CA ASP A 217 -25.53 -49.49 -12.54
C ASP A 217 -26.00 -49.86 -13.99
N LEU A 218 -26.43 -51.12 -14.08
CA LEU A 218 -27.24 -51.84 -15.10
C LEU A 218 -26.57 -52.65 -16.24
N ASP A 219 -26.34 -53.93 -15.90
CA ASP A 219 -26.78 -55.20 -16.56
C ASP A 219 -27.09 -55.24 -18.07
N LEU A 220 -26.38 -56.11 -18.83
CA LEU A 220 -26.97 -57.13 -19.72
C LEU A 220 -25.90 -58.09 -20.30
N ALA A 221 -26.07 -59.38 -20.03
CA ALA A 221 -25.23 -60.49 -20.48
C ALA A 221 -25.31 -60.79 -21.98
N GLY A 222 -24.20 -61.27 -22.58
CA GLY A 222 -24.25 -62.02 -23.85
C GLY A 222 -22.94 -62.18 -24.63
N PHE A 223 -22.48 -63.43 -24.77
CA PHE A 223 -21.64 -63.99 -25.85
C PHE A 223 -20.10 -63.96 -25.77
N SER A 224 -19.59 -65.09 -25.26
CA SER A 224 -18.59 -66.03 -25.84
C SER A 224 -17.34 -65.51 -26.60
N GLN A 225 -16.18 -65.89 -26.03
CA GLN A 225 -14.93 -66.38 -26.64
C GLN A 225 -14.47 -65.86 -28.03
N GLY A 226 -13.23 -65.38 -28.04
CA GLY A 226 -12.39 -65.37 -29.24
C GLY A 226 -11.02 -64.77 -29.00
N SER A 227 -10.04 -65.59 -28.60
CA SER A 227 -8.64 -65.22 -28.77
C SER A 227 -8.32 -65.15 -30.26
N LYS A 228 -7.67 -64.06 -30.72
CA LYS A 228 -6.68 -64.09 -31.79
C LYS A 228 -5.94 -62.75 -31.91
N SER A 229 -4.67 -62.81 -31.55
CA SER A 229 -3.60 -61.98 -32.06
C SER A 229 -3.66 -61.83 -33.58
N GLY A 230 -3.59 -60.60 -34.07
CA GLY A 230 -3.35 -60.30 -35.48
C GLY A 230 -2.69 -58.93 -35.62
N GLN A 231 -1.39 -58.95 -35.90
CA GLN A 231 -0.61 -57.78 -36.31
C GLN A 231 -1.10 -57.22 -37.66
N SER A 232 -0.73 -55.96 -37.92
CA SER A 232 -0.73 -55.26 -39.21
C SER A 232 -2.06 -54.54 -39.55
N SER A 233 -2.11 -53.26 -39.89
CA SER A 233 -1.10 -52.35 -40.42
C SER A 233 -1.37 -50.93 -39.95
N SER A 234 -0.34 -50.25 -39.43
CA SER A 234 -0.38 -48.82 -39.11
C SER A 234 -0.60 -48.03 -40.40
N ARG A 235 -1.84 -47.62 -40.66
CA ARG A 235 -2.16 -46.69 -41.75
C ARG A 235 -1.54 -45.34 -41.40
N GLN A 236 -0.57 -44.92 -42.20
CA GLN A 236 0.02 -43.59 -42.14
C GLN A 236 -1.03 -42.54 -42.52
N HIS A 237 -1.80 -42.07 -41.54
CA HIS A 237 -2.55 -40.84 -41.68
C HIS A 237 -1.68 -39.67 -41.22
N ALA A 238 -1.64 -38.59 -42.00
CA ALA A 238 -0.99 -37.35 -41.60
C ALA A 238 -1.66 -36.82 -40.32
N SER A 239 -0.89 -36.74 -39.23
CA SER A 239 -1.37 -36.19 -37.97
C SER A 239 -1.56 -34.68 -38.10
N ARG A 240 -2.77 -34.22 -37.78
CA ARG A 240 -3.13 -32.80 -37.78
C ARG A 240 -2.41 -32.12 -36.60
N PRO A 241 -1.68 -31.01 -36.79
CA PRO A 241 -1.03 -30.31 -35.69
C PRO A 241 -2.08 -29.80 -34.69
N GLU A 242 -1.90 -30.10 -33.42
CA GLU A 242 -2.72 -29.54 -32.35
C GLU A 242 -2.39 -28.05 -32.15
N ALA A 243 -3.42 -27.26 -31.84
CA ALA A 243 -3.25 -25.83 -31.57
C ALA A 243 -2.37 -25.64 -30.33
N MET A 244 -1.25 -24.94 -30.49
CA MET A 244 -0.39 -24.60 -29.36
C MET A 244 -1.13 -23.71 -28.35
N SER A 245 -0.89 -23.92 -27.06
CA SER A 245 -1.37 -22.99 -26.03
C SER A 245 -0.62 -21.67 -26.16
N MET A 246 -1.34 -20.55 -25.97
CA MET A 246 -0.79 -19.19 -26.08
C MET A 246 0.02 -18.77 -24.85
N ASP A 247 0.69 -19.74 -24.21
CA ASP A 247 1.50 -19.53 -23.01
C ASP A 247 2.95 -19.26 -23.41
N PHE A 248 3.21 -18.04 -23.90
CA PHE A 248 4.57 -17.63 -24.26
C PHE A 248 5.40 -17.38 -22.99
N VAL A 249 6.21 -18.36 -22.60
CA VAL A 249 7.15 -18.25 -21.48
C VAL A 249 8.43 -17.49 -21.86
N VAL A 250 8.74 -17.41 -23.17
CA VAL A 250 9.98 -16.82 -23.67
C VAL A 250 9.71 -15.41 -24.18
N ARG A 251 10.17 -14.41 -23.41
CA ARG A 251 10.17 -13.01 -23.84
C ARG A 251 11.15 -12.83 -25.01
N PRO A 252 10.74 -12.18 -26.12
CA PRO A 252 11.65 -11.91 -27.23
C PRO A 252 12.84 -11.08 -26.74
N GLN A 253 14.04 -11.48 -27.14
CA GLN A 253 15.26 -10.75 -26.81
C GLN A 253 15.26 -9.39 -27.52
N SER A 254 15.52 -8.32 -26.77
CA SER A 254 15.72 -7.00 -27.35
C SER A 254 16.97 -7.03 -28.23
N LYS A 255 16.87 -6.51 -29.45
CA LYS A 255 18.03 -6.30 -30.34
C LYS A 255 18.78 -5.00 -30.04
N VAL A 256 18.34 -4.26 -29.02
CA VAL A 256 18.94 -2.98 -28.63
C VAL A 256 19.98 -3.22 -27.54
N ASP A 257 21.23 -2.92 -27.85
CA ASP A 257 22.32 -2.95 -26.90
C ASP A 257 22.22 -1.73 -25.94
N PRO A 258 22.04 -1.95 -24.62
CA PRO A 258 21.92 -0.85 -23.65
C PRO A 258 23.18 0.02 -23.55
N ASP A 259 24.36 -0.53 -23.86
CA ASP A 259 25.61 0.20 -23.81
C ASP A 259 25.77 1.13 -25.02
N GLU A 260 25.25 0.74 -26.19
CA GLU A 260 25.23 1.60 -27.38
C GLU A 260 24.29 2.80 -27.19
N VAL A 261 23.11 2.59 -26.60
CA VAL A 261 22.16 3.67 -26.28
C VAL A 261 22.77 4.65 -25.28
N ARG A 262 23.46 4.13 -24.25
CA ARG A 262 24.14 4.95 -23.24
C ARG A 262 25.33 5.70 -23.84
N ALA A 263 26.10 5.08 -24.73
CA ALA A 263 27.21 5.73 -25.43
C ALA A 263 26.72 6.87 -26.32
N ARG A 264 25.63 6.64 -27.09
CA ARG A 264 24.99 7.66 -27.92
C ARG A 264 24.50 8.85 -27.09
N ALA A 265 23.87 8.61 -25.95
CA ALA A 265 23.43 9.66 -25.05
C ALA A 265 24.61 10.49 -24.48
N LYS A 266 25.72 9.83 -24.11
CA LYS A 266 26.93 10.51 -23.65
C LYS A 266 27.56 11.36 -24.76
N GLN A 267 27.59 10.84 -25.99
CA GLN A 267 28.12 11.55 -27.15
C GLN A 267 27.30 12.81 -27.45
N MET A 268 25.96 12.72 -27.41
CA MET A 268 25.09 13.90 -27.58
C MET A 268 25.34 14.98 -26.52
N VAL A 269 25.58 14.60 -25.26
CA VAL A 269 25.92 15.56 -24.19
C VAL A 269 27.29 16.19 -24.42
N GLN A 270 28.27 15.41 -24.87
CA GLN A 270 29.61 15.90 -25.16
C GLN A 270 29.63 16.84 -26.37
N ASP A 271 28.90 16.51 -27.44
CA ASP A 271 28.73 17.36 -28.63
C ASP A 271 27.99 18.65 -28.27
N GLN A 272 26.98 18.60 -27.40
CA GLN A 272 26.32 19.81 -26.91
C GLN A 272 27.26 20.70 -26.09
N ARG A 273 28.15 20.12 -25.27
CA ARG A 273 29.18 20.87 -24.54
C ARG A 273 30.21 21.48 -25.48
N ARG A 274 30.64 20.75 -26.51
CA ARG A 274 31.59 21.22 -27.51
C ARG A 274 31.01 22.36 -28.34
N ALA A 275 29.76 22.24 -28.79
CA ALA A 275 29.05 23.30 -29.50
C ALA A 275 28.90 24.56 -28.62
N LYS A 276 28.53 24.40 -27.34
CA LYS A 276 28.46 25.52 -26.38
C LYS A 276 29.82 26.19 -26.17
N SER A 277 30.90 25.42 -26.06
CA SER A 277 32.26 25.94 -25.93
C SER A 277 32.74 26.65 -27.19
N GLN A 278 32.39 26.14 -28.38
CA GLN A 278 32.76 26.76 -29.65
C GLN A 278 32.02 28.09 -29.84
N VAL A 279 30.73 28.13 -29.52
CA VAL A 279 29.93 29.36 -29.55
C VAL A 279 30.46 30.38 -28.54
N SER A 280 30.80 29.95 -27.31
CA SER A 280 31.33 30.89 -26.29
C SER A 280 32.68 31.52 -26.68
N CYS A 281 33.53 30.79 -27.42
CA CYS A 281 34.82 31.33 -27.89
C CYS A 281 34.69 32.36 -29.02
N PHE A 282 33.54 32.41 -29.71
CA PHE A 282 33.26 33.37 -30.78
C PHE A 282 32.36 34.54 -30.33
N MET A 283 31.85 34.54 -29.10
CA MET A 283 31.03 35.65 -28.58
C MET A 283 31.90 36.75 -27.94
N PRO A 284 31.62 38.04 -28.22
CA PRO A 284 32.25 39.17 -27.55
C PRO A 284 32.07 39.11 -26.02
N ALA A 285 33.08 39.55 -25.26
CA ALA A 285 33.10 39.45 -23.79
C ALA A 285 31.92 40.17 -23.11
N ASP A 286 31.35 41.18 -23.76
CA ASP A 286 30.24 41.98 -23.24
C ASP A 286 28.91 41.21 -23.28
N GLU A 287 28.70 40.32 -24.26
CA GLU A 287 27.48 39.50 -24.38
C GLU A 287 27.48 38.28 -23.43
N GLN A 288 28.66 37.79 -23.00
CA GLN A 288 28.75 36.68 -22.04
C GLN A 288 28.17 37.04 -20.67
N LYS A 289 28.32 38.30 -20.23
CA LYS A 289 27.76 38.78 -18.95
C LYS A 289 26.23 38.86 -18.99
N VAL A 290 25.66 39.24 -20.13
CA VAL A 290 24.21 39.34 -20.33
C VAL A 290 23.58 37.93 -20.36
N ALA A 291 24.16 37.00 -21.13
CA ALA A 291 23.69 35.61 -21.22
C ALA A 291 23.76 34.83 -19.88
N ALA A 292 24.78 35.09 -19.06
CA ALA A 292 24.91 34.48 -17.73
C ALA A 292 23.75 34.90 -16.81
N THR A 293 23.35 36.18 -16.84
CA THR A 293 22.24 36.70 -16.01
C THR A 293 20.85 36.24 -16.47
N GLU A 294 20.65 35.98 -17.78
CA GLU A 294 19.40 35.39 -18.29
C GLU A 294 19.26 33.90 -17.97
N SER A 295 20.36 33.14 -17.95
CA SER A 295 20.36 31.70 -17.67
C SER A 295 19.89 31.37 -16.24
N THR A 296 20.16 32.25 -15.28
CA THR A 296 19.71 32.14 -13.89
C THR A 296 18.21 32.36 -13.75
N LYS A 297 17.62 33.23 -14.59
CA LYS A 297 16.17 33.47 -14.64
C LYS A 297 15.42 32.30 -15.31
N ARG A 298 16.00 31.67 -16.33
CA ARG A 298 15.39 30.50 -17.02
C ARG A 298 15.40 29.19 -16.23
N LYS A 299 16.31 29.01 -15.26
CA LYS A 299 16.32 27.81 -14.39
C LYS A 299 15.06 27.66 -13.52
N GLN A 300 14.25 28.71 -13.35
CA GLN A 300 12.96 28.63 -12.67
C GLN A 300 11.82 28.08 -13.55
N LEU A 301 12.05 27.89 -14.86
CA LEU A 301 11.08 27.35 -15.81
C LEU A 301 11.62 26.06 -16.45
N GLN A 302 11.88 25.03 -15.64
CA GLN A 302 12.07 23.68 -16.17
C GLN A 302 10.74 22.95 -16.26
N ALA A 303 10.45 22.35 -17.43
CA ALA A 303 9.25 21.55 -17.65
C ALA A 303 9.20 20.34 -16.70
N THR A 304 8.06 20.17 -16.05
CA THR A 304 7.70 18.98 -15.27
C THR A 304 7.75 17.74 -16.16
N LYS A 305 8.30 16.63 -15.62
CA LYS A 305 8.33 15.34 -16.32
C LYS A 305 6.89 14.89 -16.60
N LEU A 306 6.58 14.66 -17.86
CA LEU A 306 5.30 14.12 -18.32
C LEU A 306 5.01 12.79 -17.59
N SER A 307 3.87 12.76 -16.89
CA SER A 307 3.35 11.54 -16.24
C SER A 307 2.72 10.64 -17.29
N VAL A 308 3.09 9.35 -17.28
CA VAL A 308 2.55 8.31 -18.18
C VAL A 308 1.11 7.90 -17.81
N GLU A 309 0.57 8.39 -16.68
CA GLU A 309 -0.76 7.99 -16.17
C GLU A 309 -1.92 8.94 -16.54
N GLY A 310 -1.70 9.95 -17.39
CA GLY A 310 -2.78 10.75 -17.98
C GLY A 310 -3.59 11.62 -17.01
N ARG A 311 -3.04 12.00 -15.85
CA ARG A 311 -3.69 12.90 -14.89
C ARG A 311 -3.05 14.28 -14.94
N GLY A 312 -3.75 15.25 -15.51
CA GLY A 312 -3.31 16.65 -15.59
C GLY A 312 -3.72 17.41 -16.85
N MET A 313 -4.73 16.93 -17.60
CA MET A 313 -5.22 17.61 -18.80
C MET A 313 -6.42 18.52 -18.53
N ASP A 314 -6.47 19.21 -17.40
CA ASP A 314 -7.56 20.14 -17.10
C ASP A 314 -7.04 21.34 -16.32
N ALA A 315 -6.84 22.46 -17.04
CA ALA A 315 -7.06 23.84 -16.60
C ALA A 315 -6.16 24.79 -17.40
N ASP A 316 -6.65 25.29 -18.54
CA ASP A 316 -6.67 26.74 -18.78
C ASP A 316 -7.57 27.06 -19.98
N LEU A 317 -8.86 27.27 -19.71
CA LEU A 317 -9.77 27.90 -20.66
C LEU A 317 -10.73 28.82 -19.91
N SER A 318 -10.70 30.09 -20.32
CA SER A 318 -11.67 31.17 -20.11
C SER A 318 -11.73 31.83 -18.72
N HIS A 319 -11.15 33.03 -18.63
CA HIS A 319 -11.81 34.18 -18.02
C HIS A 319 -11.85 35.28 -19.08
N GLU A 320 -13.05 35.66 -19.50
CA GLU A 320 -13.33 36.82 -20.33
C GLU A 320 -13.22 38.08 -19.48
N ASP A 321 -12.41 39.04 -19.92
CA ASP A 321 -12.35 40.39 -19.40
C ASP A 321 -13.61 41.16 -19.82
N THR A 322 -14.48 41.51 -18.86
CA THR A 322 -15.49 42.56 -19.05
C THR A 322 -14.94 43.90 -18.57
N ASP A 323 -14.48 44.71 -19.52
CA ASP A 323 -14.20 46.13 -19.33
C ASP A 323 -15.50 46.91 -19.06
N VAL A 324 -15.61 47.53 -17.88
CA VAL A 324 -16.62 48.55 -17.57
C VAL A 324 -15.92 49.90 -17.50
N LEU A 325 -16.12 50.72 -18.54
CA LEU A 325 -15.77 52.14 -18.53
C LEU A 325 -16.81 52.95 -17.73
N PRO A 326 -16.41 54.01 -16.99
CA PRO A 326 -17.34 54.90 -16.33
C PRO A 326 -17.76 56.04 -17.26
N PHE A 327 -19.07 56.18 -17.52
CA PHE A 327 -19.62 57.36 -18.18
C PHE A 327 -19.87 58.46 -17.14
N LYS A 328 -19.12 59.56 -17.28
CA LYS A 328 -19.47 60.90 -16.77
C LYS A 328 -20.25 61.62 -17.86
N GLY A 329 -21.35 62.27 -17.50
CA GLY A 329 -22.12 63.17 -18.36
C GLY A 329 -23.61 62.95 -18.24
#